data_AF-A0A657BAB5-F1
#
_entry.id   AF-A0A657BAB5-F1
#
_cell.length_a   1.000
_cell.length_b   1.000
_cell.length_c   1.000
_cell.angle_alpha   90.00
_cell.angle_beta   90.00
_cell.angle_gamma   90.00
#
_symmetry.space_group_name_H-M   'P 1'
#
loop_
_entity.id
_entity.type
_entity.pdbx_description
1 polymer ?
#
loop_
_entity_poly.entity_id
_entity_poly.type
_entity_poly.pdbx_seq_one_letter_code
_entity_poly.pdbx_strand_id
1 'polypeptide(L)'
;MSKPAKTRSLASELLIQLAIVALVPLGATMAFFTWQLFPYLTKNIIDEQQSIASLVTQQVIERIATAEEQAGLLIGLAAQDIDRRELVKGFLSQKSDFDSVYFLDATGSIKSIAIRDAIVLETEQLYMDMDLSHSSVYQTEGKTSGWTQVFLSIVTGRLSIAYFEEVGEQRLIAELAIDRLPKLSKRLSEQDILMMLVDADHQLIAHPDSSLSQQQFNLGHLALFNRPDSQKVYSTDFEWDNQKYFGTLVTMDDLGWSVIVSEEESSIWAGLYQQLRNWLISVVTIIVLVLLIALKRSSLFSRRFAVLSQQAKDIARGNYQTEVVQERIREFNELSENVVEMSQAISNREDALQTKEQQLREINEMLEERVEERTKRLIESNQELEKTNTALNDTMDQLVQADKLASLGSLVAGVAHELNTPIGNATMASSTLKDFAERIQQQLATGSVTKSGLKEFLNDAIMAAGITSRNLEKASELITSFK
;
A
#
# COMPACT_ATOMS: atom_id res chain seq x y z
N MET A 1 21.44 18.10 11.76
CA MET A 1 20.09 17.87 12.33
C MET A 1 19.15 17.49 11.20
N SER A 2 18.81 16.21 11.06
CA SER A 2 17.83 15.76 10.07
C SER A 2 16.42 16.13 10.56
N LYS A 3 15.61 16.77 9.71
CA LYS A 3 14.19 16.99 10.00
C LYS A 3 13.51 15.62 10.15
N PRO A 4 12.71 15.38 11.20
CA PRO A 4 11.96 14.13 11.31
C PRO A 4 11.00 14.01 10.13
N ALA A 5 11.00 12.85 9.47
CA ALA A 5 10.09 12.56 8.38
C ALA A 5 8.64 12.69 8.86
N LYS A 6 7.79 13.39 8.09
CA LYS A 6 6.34 13.45 8.36
C LYS A 6 5.78 12.03 8.32
N THR A 7 5.48 11.45 9.48
CA THR A 7 4.81 10.15 9.57
C THR A 7 3.32 10.32 9.29
N ARG A 8 2.80 9.51 8.37
CA ARG A 8 1.37 9.49 8.03
C ARG A 8 0.62 8.52 8.95
N SER A 9 -0.67 8.76 9.14
CA SER A 9 -1.52 7.80 9.85
C SER A 9 -1.65 6.51 9.05
N LEU A 10 -1.73 5.38 9.74
CA LEU A 10 -1.99 4.06 9.13
C LEU A 10 -3.24 4.09 8.23
N ALA A 11 -4.27 4.83 8.68
CA ALA A 11 -5.51 5.00 7.93
C ALA A 11 -5.31 5.71 6.59
N SER A 12 -4.54 6.80 6.58
CA SER A 12 -4.23 7.54 5.35
C SER A 12 -3.39 6.74 4.36
N GLU A 13 -2.47 5.90 4.85
CA GLU A 13 -1.60 5.11 3.98
C GLU A 13 -2.38 3.96 3.31
N LEU A 14 -3.21 3.26 4.06
CA LEU A 14 -4.10 2.22 3.52
C LEU A 14 -5.11 2.76 2.51
N LEU A 15 -5.63 3.97 2.75
CA LEU A 15 -6.52 4.65 1.81
C LEU A 15 -5.85 4.90 0.46
N ILE A 16 -4.60 5.39 0.48
CA ILE A 16 -3.85 5.67 -0.74
C ILE A 16 -3.57 4.36 -1.50
N GLN A 17 -3.12 3.32 -0.81
CA GLN A 17 -2.85 2.02 -1.44
C GLN A 17 -4.11 1.42 -2.09
N LEU A 18 -5.25 1.45 -1.39
CA LEU A 18 -6.52 0.96 -1.93
C LEU A 18 -7.01 1.82 -3.11
N ALA A 19 -6.82 3.14 -3.07
CA ALA A 19 -7.17 4.04 -4.16
C ALA A 19 -6.31 3.79 -5.42
N ILE A 20 -5.00 3.54 -5.26
CA ILE A 20 -4.11 3.22 -6.38
C ILE A 20 -4.55 1.94 -7.09
N VAL A 21 -4.85 0.89 -6.33
CA VAL A 21 -5.34 -0.39 -6.88
C VAL A 21 -6.64 -0.20 -7.65
N ALA A 22 -7.49 0.73 -7.22
CA ALA A 22 -8.76 1.05 -7.88
C ALA A 22 -8.62 1.84 -9.19
N LEU A 23 -7.59 2.68 -9.29
CA LEU A 23 -7.36 3.55 -10.45
C LEU A 23 -6.78 2.80 -11.67
N VAL A 24 -6.00 1.74 -11.44
CA VAL A 24 -5.36 0.98 -12.52
C VAL A 24 -6.38 0.35 -13.50
N PRO A 25 -7.43 -0.36 -13.05
CA PRO A 25 -8.46 -0.89 -13.95
C PRO A 25 -9.19 0.19 -14.74
N LEU A 26 -9.43 1.35 -14.12
CA LEU A 26 -10.13 2.47 -14.76
C LEU A 26 -9.30 3.04 -15.91
N GLY A 27 -8.00 3.23 -15.69
CA GLY A 27 -7.06 3.60 -16.75
C GLY A 27 -7.04 2.59 -17.89
N ALA A 28 -7.06 1.29 -17.57
CA ALA A 28 -7.12 0.23 -18.59
C ALA A 28 -8.43 0.27 -19.41
N THR A 29 -9.58 0.51 -18.76
CA THR A 29 -10.86 0.65 -19.47
C THR A 29 -10.90 1.89 -20.36
N MET A 30 -10.30 3.00 -19.92
CA MET A 30 -10.16 4.21 -20.75
C MET A 30 -9.30 3.93 -21.98
N ALA A 31 -8.15 3.28 -21.79
CA ALA A 31 -7.24 2.93 -22.87
C ALA A 31 -7.90 1.98 -23.89
N PHE A 32 -8.68 1.01 -23.42
CA PHE A 32 -9.47 0.12 -24.27
C PHE A 32 -10.50 0.89 -25.10
N PHE A 33 -11.22 1.83 -24.49
CA PHE A 33 -12.17 2.69 -25.21
C PHE A 33 -11.49 3.48 -26.33
N THR A 34 -10.33 4.09 -26.05
CA THR A 34 -9.60 4.90 -27.04
C THR A 34 -8.98 4.06 -28.15
N TRP A 35 -8.43 2.88 -27.83
CA TRP A 35 -7.68 2.08 -28.79
C TRP A 35 -8.57 1.16 -29.63
N GLN A 36 -9.66 0.64 -29.05
CA GLN A 36 -10.49 -0.36 -29.71
C GLN A 36 -11.80 0.25 -30.26
N LEU A 37 -12.54 0.99 -29.43
CA LEU A 37 -13.92 1.36 -29.76
C LEU A 37 -13.99 2.47 -30.81
N PHE A 38 -13.16 3.49 -30.66
CA PHE A 38 -13.13 4.62 -31.60
C PHE A 38 -12.85 4.19 -33.05
N PRO A 39 -11.77 3.45 -33.36
CA PRO A 39 -11.52 3.02 -34.74
C PRO A 39 -12.56 2.02 -35.25
N TYR A 40 -13.18 1.24 -34.35
CA TYR A 40 -14.26 0.32 -34.70
C TYR A 40 -15.51 1.07 -35.19
N LEU A 41 -15.92 2.13 -34.50
CA LEU A 41 -17.09 2.92 -34.87
C LEU A 41 -16.88 3.66 -36.19
N THR A 42 -15.74 4.32 -36.38
CA THR A 42 -15.44 5.02 -37.64
C THR A 42 -15.38 4.07 -38.82
N LYS A 43 -14.82 2.87 -38.63
CA LYS A 43 -14.76 1.86 -39.68
C LYS A 43 -16.16 1.34 -40.04
N ASN A 44 -16.99 1.03 -39.04
CA ASN A 44 -18.35 0.54 -39.30
C ASN A 44 -19.19 1.55 -40.11
N ILE A 45 -19.09 2.85 -39.79
CA ILE A 45 -19.80 3.90 -40.53
C ILE A 45 -19.34 3.93 -41.99
N ILE A 46 -18.02 3.88 -42.22
CA ILE A 46 -17.46 3.82 -43.58
C ILE A 46 -17.97 2.57 -44.32
N ASP A 47 -17.87 1.39 -43.70
CA ASP A 47 -18.27 0.12 -44.32
C ASP A 47 -19.78 0.10 -44.64
N GLU A 48 -20.62 0.66 -43.76
CA GLU A 48 -22.07 0.80 -43.96
C GLU A 48 -22.39 1.77 -45.10
N GLN A 49 -21.83 2.98 -45.08
CA GLN A 49 -22.03 3.98 -46.14
C GLN A 49 -21.56 3.45 -47.50
N GLN A 50 -20.41 2.77 -47.55
CA GLN A 50 -19.90 2.14 -48.77
C GLN A 50 -20.84 1.04 -49.28
N SER A 51 -21.41 0.23 -48.40
CA SER A 51 -22.34 -0.82 -48.76
C SER A 51 -23.64 -0.25 -49.35
N ILE A 52 -24.21 0.79 -48.71
CA ILE A 52 -25.41 1.47 -49.20
C ILE A 52 -25.13 2.15 -50.55
N ALA A 53 -24.03 2.90 -50.66
CA ALA A 53 -23.67 3.61 -51.89
C ALA A 53 -23.44 2.63 -53.05
N SER A 54 -22.78 1.51 -52.80
CA SER A 54 -22.54 0.46 -53.80
C SER A 54 -23.83 -0.25 -54.21
N LEU A 55 -24.74 -0.54 -53.26
CA LEU A 55 -26.04 -1.16 -53.55
C LEU A 55 -26.90 -0.26 -54.45
N VAL A 56 -27.00 1.02 -54.10
CA VAL A 56 -27.73 2.02 -54.89
C VAL A 56 -27.10 2.16 -56.26
N THR A 57 -25.78 2.22 -56.30
CA THR A 57 -25.03 2.31 -57.55
C THR A 57 -25.37 1.14 -58.47
N GLN A 58 -25.30 -0.08 -57.94
CA GLN A 58 -25.65 -1.29 -58.67
C GLN A 58 -27.10 -1.29 -59.15
N GLN A 59 -28.05 -0.85 -58.30
CA GLN A 59 -29.46 -0.79 -58.66
C GLN A 59 -29.74 0.22 -59.78
N VAL A 60 -29.06 1.37 -59.78
CA VAL A 60 -29.18 2.38 -60.84
C VAL A 60 -28.57 1.86 -62.14
N ILE A 61 -27.38 1.25 -62.08
CA ILE A 61 -26.71 0.66 -63.26
C ILE A 61 -27.59 -0.43 -63.89
N GLU A 62 -28.09 -1.39 -63.10
CA GLU A 62 -28.95 -2.48 -63.59
C GLU A 62 -30.23 -1.95 -64.23
N ARG A 63 -30.82 -0.91 -63.64
CA ARG A 63 -32.03 -0.28 -64.16
C ARG A 63 -31.78 0.41 -65.50
N ILE A 64 -30.66 1.11 -65.63
CA ILE A 64 -30.28 1.81 -66.86
C ILE A 64 -29.91 0.80 -67.96
N ALA A 65 -29.16 -0.24 -67.62
CA ALA A 65 -28.85 -1.34 -68.53
C ALA A 65 -30.12 -2.05 -69.04
N THR A 66 -31.11 -2.28 -68.17
CA THR A 66 -32.42 -2.85 -68.56
C THR A 66 -33.18 -1.92 -69.51
N ALA A 67 -33.15 -0.60 -69.26
CA ALA A 67 -33.79 0.38 -70.13
C ALA A 67 -33.07 0.43 -71.51
N GLU A 68 -31.75 0.38 -71.52
CA GLU A 68 -30.95 0.31 -72.74
C GLU A 68 -31.26 -0.96 -73.56
N GLU A 69 -31.39 -2.12 -72.92
CA GLU A 69 -31.81 -3.37 -73.59
C GLU A 69 -33.20 -3.22 -74.23
N GLN A 70 -34.15 -2.59 -73.53
CA GLN A 70 -35.49 -2.30 -74.09
C GLN A 70 -35.41 -1.36 -75.30
N ALA A 71 -34.55 -0.34 -75.25
CA ALA A 71 -34.33 0.56 -76.39
C ALA A 71 -33.69 -0.19 -77.57
N GLY A 72 -32.71 -1.06 -77.32
CA GLY A 72 -32.09 -1.90 -78.35
C GLY A 72 -33.10 -2.81 -79.08
N LEU A 73 -34.07 -3.39 -78.35
CA LEU A 73 -35.17 -4.15 -78.96
C LEU A 73 -36.04 -3.28 -79.88
N LEU A 74 -36.36 -2.07 -79.44
CA LEU A 74 -37.11 -1.10 -80.24
C LEU A 74 -36.34 -0.71 -81.51
N ILE A 75 -35.04 -0.49 -81.41
CA ILE A 75 -34.17 -0.15 -82.54
C ILE A 75 -34.13 -1.29 -83.56
N GLY A 76 -33.97 -2.52 -83.09
CA GLY A 76 -34.01 -3.70 -83.96
C GLY A 76 -35.33 -3.87 -84.72
N LEU A 77 -36.45 -3.48 -84.10
CA LEU A 77 -37.76 -3.45 -84.76
C LEU A 77 -37.91 -2.25 -85.71
N ALA A 78 -37.34 -1.08 -85.37
CA ALA A 78 -37.38 0.13 -86.19
C ALA A 78 -36.53 0.06 -87.46
N ALA A 79 -35.58 -0.88 -87.51
CA ALA A 79 -34.83 -1.23 -88.71
C ALA A 79 -35.67 -2.04 -89.72
N GLN A 80 -36.83 -2.56 -89.32
CA GLN A 80 -37.78 -3.24 -90.20
C GLN A 80 -38.76 -2.22 -90.83
N ASP A 81 -39.44 -2.61 -91.91
CA ASP A 81 -40.42 -1.78 -92.63
C ASP A 81 -41.77 -1.69 -91.89
N ILE A 82 -41.73 -1.28 -90.62
CA ILE A 82 -42.88 -1.10 -89.73
C ILE A 82 -43.15 0.41 -89.60
N ASP A 83 -44.43 0.82 -89.57
CA ASP A 83 -44.78 2.22 -89.29
C ASP A 83 -44.25 2.63 -87.91
N ARG A 84 -43.28 3.56 -87.92
CA ARG A 84 -42.58 4.03 -86.72
C ARG A 84 -43.53 4.63 -85.68
N ARG A 85 -44.67 5.21 -86.09
CA ARG A 85 -45.67 5.76 -85.16
C ARG A 85 -46.39 4.68 -84.37
N GLU A 86 -46.80 3.61 -85.03
CA GLU A 86 -47.43 2.46 -84.38
C GLU A 86 -46.41 1.71 -83.52
N LEU A 87 -45.14 1.67 -83.96
CA LEU A 87 -44.05 1.04 -83.23
C LEU A 87 -43.79 1.73 -81.88
N VAL A 88 -43.59 3.06 -81.85
CA VAL A 88 -43.33 3.79 -80.59
C VAL A 88 -44.52 3.74 -79.63
N LYS A 89 -45.75 3.78 -80.17
CA LYS A 89 -46.98 3.62 -79.38
C LYS A 89 -47.09 2.22 -78.77
N GLY A 90 -46.86 1.19 -79.58
CA GLY A 90 -46.86 -0.20 -79.14
C GLY A 90 -45.82 -0.43 -78.04
N PHE A 91 -44.61 0.12 -78.21
CA PHE A 91 -43.53 0.00 -77.23
C PHE A 91 -43.87 0.65 -75.89
N LEU A 92 -44.38 1.89 -75.88
CA LEU A 92 -44.75 2.57 -74.64
C LEU A 92 -46.02 2.01 -73.99
N SER A 93 -46.93 1.43 -74.78
CA SER A 93 -48.14 0.75 -74.27
C SER A 93 -47.82 -0.55 -73.53
N GLN A 94 -46.68 -1.18 -73.83
CA GLN A 94 -46.13 -2.29 -73.06
C GLN A 94 -45.45 -1.77 -71.77
N LYS A 95 -45.02 -2.69 -70.90
CA LYS A 95 -44.31 -2.37 -69.66
C LYS A 95 -42.87 -1.88 -69.95
N SER A 96 -42.75 -0.76 -70.65
CA SER A 96 -41.51 -0.04 -70.92
C SER A 96 -41.14 0.84 -69.72
N ASP A 97 -39.85 1.05 -69.51
CA ASP A 97 -39.36 1.95 -68.47
C ASP A 97 -39.36 3.41 -68.92
N PHE A 98 -39.43 3.68 -70.23
CA PHE A 98 -39.40 5.02 -70.81
C PHE A 98 -40.74 5.76 -70.69
N ASP A 99 -40.65 7.09 -70.64
CA ASP A 99 -41.77 8.01 -70.54
C ASP A 99 -42.18 8.61 -71.89
N SER A 100 -41.24 8.78 -72.81
CA SER A 100 -41.54 9.17 -74.18
C SER A 100 -40.49 8.62 -75.13
N VAL A 101 -40.90 8.36 -76.35
CA VAL A 101 -40.03 7.82 -77.40
C VAL A 101 -40.36 8.52 -78.70
N TYR A 102 -39.35 9.01 -79.40
CA TYR A 102 -39.52 9.70 -80.67
C TYR A 102 -38.34 9.52 -81.62
N PHE A 103 -38.60 9.70 -82.91
CA PHE A 103 -37.58 9.73 -83.95
C PHE A 103 -37.36 11.15 -84.43
N LEU A 104 -36.10 11.56 -84.50
CA LEU A 104 -35.64 12.81 -85.09
C LEU A 104 -35.08 12.54 -86.48
N ASP A 105 -35.35 13.44 -87.43
CA ASP A 105 -34.64 13.43 -88.72
C ASP A 105 -33.23 14.02 -88.61
N ALA A 106 -32.48 14.03 -89.73
CA ALA A 106 -31.14 14.61 -89.81
C ALA A 106 -31.07 16.13 -89.57
N THR A 107 -32.22 16.81 -89.46
CA THR A 107 -32.30 18.23 -89.09
C THR A 107 -32.60 18.42 -87.60
N GLY A 108 -32.91 17.35 -86.87
CA GLY A 108 -33.32 17.39 -85.47
C GLY A 108 -34.83 17.56 -85.26
N SER A 109 -35.65 17.39 -86.32
CA SER A 109 -37.10 17.57 -86.24
C SER A 109 -37.82 16.26 -85.89
N ILE A 110 -38.83 16.32 -85.00
CA ILE A 110 -39.62 15.15 -84.58
C ILE A 110 -40.50 14.63 -85.74
N LYS A 111 -40.33 13.35 -86.11
CA LYS A 111 -41.13 12.68 -87.17
C LYS A 111 -42.10 11.62 -86.68
N SER A 112 -41.89 11.10 -85.48
CA SER A 112 -42.86 10.24 -84.81
C SER A 112 -42.59 10.31 -83.32
N ILE A 113 -43.65 10.28 -82.53
CA ILE A 113 -43.58 10.43 -81.08
C ILE A 113 -44.67 9.62 -80.42
N ALA A 114 -44.35 9.04 -79.27
CA ALA A 114 -45.31 8.56 -78.30
C ALA A 114 -44.90 9.03 -76.91
N ILE A 115 -45.90 9.37 -76.10
CA ILE A 115 -45.71 9.85 -74.73
C ILE A 115 -46.59 9.01 -73.80
N ARG A 116 -46.01 8.50 -72.71
CA ARG A 116 -46.72 7.75 -71.67
C ARG A 116 -47.75 8.66 -71.01
N ASP A 117 -48.95 8.11 -70.79
CA ASP A 117 -50.08 8.80 -70.16
C ASP A 117 -50.58 10.04 -70.92
N ALA A 118 -50.26 10.20 -72.21
CA ALA A 118 -50.90 11.21 -73.05
C ALA A 118 -52.40 10.88 -73.21
N ILE A 119 -53.23 11.62 -72.49
CA ILE A 119 -54.69 11.41 -72.42
C ILE A 119 -55.37 11.67 -73.79
N VAL A 120 -54.70 12.34 -74.74
CA VAL A 120 -55.26 12.74 -76.04
C VAL A 120 -54.22 12.60 -77.17
N LEU A 121 -54.63 11.98 -78.30
CA LEU A 121 -53.87 11.92 -79.56
C LEU A 121 -53.49 13.30 -80.14
N GLU A 122 -54.24 14.35 -79.79
CA GLU A 122 -53.97 15.74 -80.19
C GLU A 122 -52.68 16.28 -79.55
N THR A 123 -52.31 15.80 -78.36
CA THR A 123 -51.10 16.26 -77.66
C THR A 123 -49.83 15.85 -78.41
N GLU A 124 -49.78 14.66 -79.01
CA GLU A 124 -48.63 14.19 -79.80
C GLU A 124 -48.46 14.97 -81.12
N GLN A 125 -49.57 15.39 -81.74
CA GLN A 125 -49.52 16.21 -82.97
C GLN A 125 -48.91 17.59 -82.73
N LEU A 126 -49.00 18.14 -81.52
CA LEU A 126 -48.40 19.43 -81.16
C LEU A 126 -46.87 19.42 -81.18
N TYR A 127 -46.25 18.24 -81.06
CA TYR A 127 -44.80 18.08 -81.06
C TYR A 127 -44.24 17.65 -82.41
N MET A 128 -45.08 17.29 -83.38
CA MET A 128 -44.63 16.93 -84.72
C MET A 128 -43.93 18.10 -85.40
N ASP A 129 -42.83 17.82 -86.09
CA ASP A 129 -41.96 18.80 -86.75
C ASP A 129 -41.36 19.87 -85.81
N MET A 130 -41.41 19.65 -84.50
CA MET A 130 -40.67 20.46 -83.53
C MET A 130 -39.16 20.23 -83.70
N ASP A 131 -38.41 21.32 -83.82
CA ASP A 131 -36.96 21.31 -83.96
C ASP A 131 -36.27 21.18 -82.59
N LEU A 132 -35.55 20.07 -82.40
CA LEU A 132 -34.77 19.75 -81.20
C LEU A 132 -33.25 19.79 -81.46
N SER A 133 -32.79 20.35 -82.58
CA SER A 133 -31.36 20.43 -82.95
C SER A 133 -30.48 21.16 -81.92
N HIS A 134 -31.09 22.06 -81.14
CA HIS A 134 -30.44 22.81 -80.07
C HIS A 134 -30.53 22.17 -78.68
N SER A 135 -31.19 21.01 -78.56
CA SER A 135 -31.32 20.30 -77.28
C SER A 135 -30.10 19.40 -77.01
N SER A 136 -29.86 19.11 -75.73
CA SER A 136 -28.86 18.13 -75.27
C SER A 136 -29.09 16.72 -75.82
N VAL A 137 -30.32 16.44 -76.27
CA VAL A 137 -30.74 15.18 -76.87
C VAL A 137 -30.22 15.01 -78.30
N TYR A 138 -29.95 16.10 -79.01
CA TYR A 138 -29.41 16.09 -80.37
C TYR A 138 -27.90 16.38 -80.41
N GLN A 139 -27.40 17.22 -79.50
CA GLN A 139 -25.99 17.60 -79.42
C GLN A 139 -25.17 16.56 -78.63
N THR A 140 -24.97 15.38 -79.20
CA THR A 140 -24.39 14.21 -78.53
C THR A 140 -22.86 14.07 -78.69
N GLU A 141 -22.15 15.19 -78.90
CA GLU A 141 -20.68 15.24 -79.03
C GLU A 141 -20.06 14.23 -80.03
N GLY A 142 -20.80 13.87 -81.09
CA GLY A 142 -20.33 12.93 -82.11
C GLY A 142 -20.50 11.45 -81.77
N LYS A 143 -21.18 11.11 -80.67
CA LYS A 143 -21.58 9.73 -80.35
C LYS A 143 -22.75 9.29 -81.23
N THR A 144 -22.71 8.04 -81.70
CA THR A 144 -23.77 7.40 -82.50
C THR A 144 -24.81 6.68 -81.63
N SER A 145 -24.46 6.35 -80.39
CA SER A 145 -25.38 5.86 -79.37
C SER A 145 -24.91 6.21 -77.95
N GLY A 146 -25.83 6.16 -76.98
CA GLY A 146 -25.54 6.29 -75.56
C GLY A 146 -26.59 7.06 -74.78
N TRP A 147 -26.25 7.41 -73.55
CA TRP A 147 -27.10 8.21 -72.67
C TRP A 147 -26.71 9.69 -72.70
N THR A 148 -27.71 10.56 -72.66
CA THR A 148 -27.50 12.00 -72.48
C THR A 148 -27.23 12.34 -71.02
N GLN A 149 -26.70 13.54 -70.78
CA GLN A 149 -26.78 14.17 -69.47
C GLN A 149 -28.23 14.45 -69.06
N VAL A 150 -28.43 14.83 -67.80
CA VAL A 150 -29.76 15.20 -67.28
C VAL A 150 -30.25 16.49 -67.93
N PHE A 151 -31.48 16.49 -68.43
CA PHE A 151 -32.09 17.67 -69.06
C PHE A 151 -33.58 17.79 -68.72
N LEU A 152 -34.14 18.97 -68.92
CA LEU A 152 -35.59 19.18 -68.83
C LEU A 152 -36.25 18.78 -70.15
N SER A 153 -37.03 17.71 -70.13
CA SER A 153 -37.79 17.23 -71.29
C SER A 153 -38.79 18.29 -71.75
N ILE A 154 -38.69 18.70 -73.01
CA ILE A 154 -39.62 19.67 -73.62
C ILE A 154 -40.99 19.04 -73.86
N VAL A 155 -41.01 17.72 -74.05
CA VAL A 155 -42.22 16.96 -74.36
C VAL A 155 -42.99 16.63 -73.09
N THR A 156 -42.31 16.21 -72.02
CA THR A 156 -42.96 15.78 -70.77
C THR A 156 -42.90 16.81 -69.65
N GLY A 157 -42.06 17.86 -69.78
CA GLY A 157 -41.84 18.87 -68.75
C GLY A 157 -41.12 18.36 -67.49
N ARG A 158 -40.51 17.16 -67.55
CA ARG A 158 -39.84 16.51 -66.42
C ARG A 158 -38.33 16.45 -66.63
N LEU A 159 -37.58 16.43 -65.53
CA LEU A 159 -36.16 16.11 -65.59
C LEU A 159 -36.00 14.64 -66.02
N SER A 160 -35.21 14.43 -67.07
CA SER A 160 -35.05 13.15 -67.73
C SER A 160 -33.61 12.95 -68.18
N ILE A 161 -33.28 11.68 -68.43
CA ILE A 161 -32.17 11.29 -69.30
C ILE A 161 -32.75 10.64 -70.55
N ALA A 162 -32.01 10.63 -71.64
CA ALA A 162 -32.45 9.96 -72.85
C ALA A 162 -31.38 9.00 -73.35
N TYR A 163 -31.83 7.82 -73.75
CA TYR A 163 -31.04 6.95 -74.60
C TYR A 163 -31.24 7.38 -76.04
N PHE A 164 -30.16 7.50 -76.79
CA PHE A 164 -30.21 7.79 -78.21
C PHE A 164 -29.41 6.77 -79.01
N GLU A 165 -29.87 6.51 -80.23
CA GLU A 165 -29.13 5.72 -81.22
C GLU A 165 -29.53 6.14 -82.64
N GLU A 166 -28.55 6.11 -83.56
CA GLU A 166 -28.79 6.37 -84.98
C GLU A 166 -29.37 5.14 -85.68
N VAL A 167 -30.55 5.28 -86.28
CA VAL A 167 -31.31 4.21 -86.97
C VAL A 167 -31.58 4.64 -88.42
N GLY A 168 -30.60 4.39 -89.29
CA GLY A 168 -30.62 4.85 -90.68
C GLY A 168 -30.38 6.36 -90.76
N GLU A 169 -31.28 7.11 -91.41
CA GLU A 169 -31.22 8.57 -91.51
C GLU A 169 -31.94 9.32 -90.37
N GLN A 170 -32.46 8.59 -89.38
CA GLN A 170 -33.15 9.15 -88.23
C GLN A 170 -32.48 8.71 -86.94
N ARG A 171 -32.59 9.54 -85.91
CA ARG A 171 -32.12 9.22 -84.56
C ARG A 171 -33.30 8.86 -83.67
N LEU A 172 -33.26 7.69 -83.06
CA LEU A 172 -34.20 7.32 -82.01
C LEU A 172 -33.79 8.00 -80.71
N ILE A 173 -34.76 8.59 -80.02
CA ILE A 173 -34.64 9.07 -78.66
C ILE A 173 -35.66 8.36 -77.78
N ALA A 174 -35.22 7.79 -76.67
CA ALA A 174 -36.07 7.23 -75.63
C ALA A 174 -35.78 7.92 -74.29
N GLU A 175 -36.72 8.75 -73.82
CA GLU A 175 -36.58 9.52 -72.59
C GLU A 175 -37.08 8.75 -71.37
N LEU A 176 -36.30 8.79 -70.30
CA LEU A 176 -36.60 8.20 -69.00
C LEU A 176 -36.61 9.31 -67.94
N ALA A 177 -37.76 9.54 -67.30
CA ALA A 177 -37.86 10.50 -66.22
C ALA A 177 -37.13 9.99 -64.98
N ILE A 178 -36.37 10.89 -64.35
CA ILE A 178 -35.58 10.60 -63.15
C ILE A 178 -36.27 11.07 -61.85
N ASP A 179 -37.54 11.46 -61.93
CA ASP A 179 -38.39 11.89 -60.80
C ASP A 179 -38.59 10.81 -59.72
N ARG A 180 -38.29 9.55 -60.04
CA ARG A 180 -38.28 8.43 -59.10
C ARG A 180 -37.01 8.36 -58.25
N LEU A 181 -35.89 8.95 -58.70
CA LEU A 181 -34.61 8.93 -57.98
C LEU A 181 -34.66 9.75 -56.68
N PRO A 182 -35.26 10.96 -56.62
CA PRO A 182 -35.49 11.65 -55.35
C PRO A 182 -36.35 10.84 -54.38
N LYS A 183 -37.36 10.11 -54.87
CA LYS A 183 -38.18 9.21 -54.03
C LYS A 183 -37.40 8.00 -53.52
N LEU A 184 -36.41 7.53 -54.28
CA LEU A 184 -35.50 6.47 -53.86
C LEU A 184 -34.54 6.99 -52.78
N SER A 185 -33.91 8.14 -53.03
CA SER A 185 -33.06 8.85 -52.07
C SER A 185 -33.79 9.07 -50.74
N LYS A 186 -35.02 9.59 -50.76
CA LYS A 186 -35.85 9.77 -49.56
C LYS A 186 -36.18 8.47 -48.82
N ARG A 187 -36.39 7.35 -49.53
CA ARG A 187 -36.71 6.06 -48.90
C ARG A 187 -35.50 5.38 -48.28
N LEU A 188 -34.32 5.59 -48.84
CA LEU A 188 -33.07 5.01 -48.38
C LEU A 188 -32.31 5.91 -47.41
N SER A 189 -32.69 7.19 -47.34
CA SER A 189 -32.26 8.12 -46.30
C SER A 189 -33.10 7.87 -45.05
N GLU A 190 -32.59 7.03 -44.15
CA GLU A 190 -33.09 6.93 -42.77
C GLU A 190 -32.82 8.25 -42.01
N GLN A 191 -33.24 8.37 -40.73
CA GLN A 191 -33.27 9.67 -40.04
C GLN A 191 -31.96 10.46 -40.08
N ASP A 192 -30.81 9.79 -40.08
CA ASP A 192 -29.49 10.42 -40.02
C ASP A 192 -28.68 10.27 -41.33
N ILE A 193 -29.11 9.40 -42.26
CA ILE A 193 -28.37 9.15 -43.51
C ILE A 193 -28.91 10.06 -44.60
N LEU A 194 -28.04 10.89 -45.16
CA LEU A 194 -28.28 11.71 -46.34
C LEU A 194 -27.73 11.02 -47.59
N MET A 195 -28.62 10.61 -48.49
CA MET A 195 -28.26 10.08 -49.80
C MET A 195 -28.48 11.10 -50.90
N MET A 196 -27.41 11.44 -51.63
CA MET A 196 -27.46 12.29 -52.81
C MET A 196 -27.00 11.53 -54.06
N LEU A 197 -27.60 11.86 -55.20
CA LEU A 197 -27.13 11.42 -56.50
C LEU A 197 -26.71 12.65 -57.29
N VAL A 198 -25.54 12.60 -57.92
CA VAL A 198 -25.03 13.67 -58.78
C VAL A 198 -24.71 13.14 -60.17
N ASP A 199 -24.82 14.00 -61.17
CA ASP A 199 -24.41 13.68 -62.53
C ASP A 199 -22.89 13.84 -62.73
N ALA A 200 -22.44 13.65 -63.97
CA ALA A 200 -21.03 13.77 -64.36
C ALA A 200 -20.46 15.20 -64.20
N ASP A 201 -21.30 16.23 -64.21
CA ASP A 201 -20.91 17.62 -64.00
C ASP A 201 -21.07 18.06 -62.52
N HIS A 202 -21.28 17.08 -61.64
CA HIS A 202 -21.52 17.24 -60.21
C HIS A 202 -22.83 17.98 -59.89
N GLN A 203 -23.81 17.99 -60.79
CA GLN A 203 -25.13 18.56 -60.54
C GLN A 203 -25.98 17.60 -59.73
N LEU A 204 -26.72 18.14 -58.76
CA LEU A 204 -27.61 17.37 -57.89
C LEU A 204 -28.81 16.82 -58.68
N ILE A 205 -28.88 15.49 -58.80
CA ILE A 205 -29.98 14.75 -59.43
C ILE A 205 -31.06 14.40 -58.40
N ALA A 206 -30.65 13.81 -57.28
CA ALA A 206 -31.55 13.28 -56.27
C ALA A 206 -31.12 13.69 -54.87
N HIS A 207 -32.09 14.11 -54.07
CA HIS A 207 -31.93 14.48 -52.68
C HIS A 207 -33.20 14.10 -51.89
N PRO A 208 -33.11 13.79 -50.57
CA PRO A 208 -34.29 13.38 -49.78
C PRO A 208 -35.36 14.46 -49.70
N ASP A 209 -34.92 15.71 -49.64
CA ASP A 209 -35.74 16.88 -49.95
C ASP A 209 -35.82 17.08 -51.47
N SER A 210 -36.96 16.70 -52.04
CA SER A 210 -37.25 16.80 -53.46
C SER A 210 -37.26 18.23 -54.02
N SER A 211 -37.37 19.25 -53.16
CA SER A 211 -37.34 20.66 -53.61
C SER A 211 -35.94 21.06 -54.11
N LEU A 212 -34.88 20.51 -53.52
CA LEU A 212 -33.49 20.80 -53.88
C LEU A 212 -33.09 20.14 -55.21
N SER A 213 -33.67 18.98 -55.54
CA SER A 213 -33.45 18.30 -56.82
C SER A 213 -33.95 19.12 -58.03
N GLN A 214 -34.90 20.04 -57.83
CA GLN A 214 -35.40 20.90 -58.91
C GLN A 214 -34.51 22.13 -59.16
N GLN A 215 -33.61 22.44 -58.24
CA GLN A 215 -32.78 23.64 -58.28
C GLN A 215 -31.41 23.42 -58.95
N GLN A 216 -31.06 22.17 -59.31
CA GLN A 216 -29.83 21.80 -60.01
C GLN A 216 -28.57 22.43 -59.39
N PHE A 217 -28.38 22.18 -58.09
CA PHE A 217 -27.18 22.66 -57.39
C PHE A 217 -25.93 21.93 -57.86
N ASN A 218 -24.86 22.69 -58.11
CA ASN A 218 -23.56 22.11 -58.42
C ASN A 218 -22.77 21.84 -57.12
N LEU A 219 -22.42 20.57 -56.91
CA LEU A 219 -21.71 20.09 -55.73
C LEU A 219 -20.22 19.84 -55.97
N GLY A 220 -19.66 20.24 -57.12
CA GLY A 220 -18.25 20.00 -57.45
C GLY A 220 -17.23 20.68 -56.53
N HIS A 221 -17.68 21.61 -55.68
CA HIS A 221 -16.85 22.26 -54.67
C HIS A 221 -16.65 21.41 -53.40
N LEU A 222 -17.42 20.33 -53.23
CA LEU A 222 -17.32 19.48 -52.05
C LEU A 222 -16.00 18.69 -52.05
N ALA A 223 -15.41 18.51 -50.87
CA ALA A 223 -14.14 17.79 -50.70
C ALA A 223 -14.16 16.34 -51.22
N LEU A 224 -15.35 15.73 -51.29
CA LEU A 224 -15.57 14.39 -51.86
C LEU A 224 -15.11 14.26 -53.32
N PHE A 225 -15.17 15.34 -54.10
CA PHE A 225 -14.74 15.35 -55.51
C PHE A 225 -13.25 15.60 -55.70
N ASN A 226 -12.51 15.94 -54.64
CA ASN A 226 -11.04 16.01 -54.66
C ASN A 226 -10.38 14.62 -54.53
N ARG A 227 -11.12 13.55 -54.83
CA ARG A 227 -10.63 12.17 -54.72
C ARG A 227 -9.50 11.90 -55.73
N PRO A 228 -8.56 10.99 -55.41
CA PRO A 228 -7.64 10.47 -56.41
C PRO A 228 -8.41 9.72 -57.50
N ASP A 229 -8.10 9.96 -58.78
CA ASP A 229 -8.75 9.29 -59.93
C ASP A 229 -8.74 7.76 -59.85
N SER A 230 -7.76 7.18 -59.14
CA SER A 230 -7.61 5.74 -58.93
C SER A 230 -8.60 5.12 -57.94
N GLN A 231 -9.34 5.92 -57.16
CA GLN A 231 -10.26 5.45 -56.13
C GLN A 231 -11.71 5.62 -56.57
N LYS A 232 -12.41 4.51 -56.86
CA LYS A 232 -13.85 4.52 -57.18
C LYS A 232 -14.76 4.80 -55.98
N VAL A 233 -14.23 4.52 -54.78
CA VAL A 233 -14.90 4.71 -53.51
C VAL A 233 -14.01 5.61 -52.66
N TYR A 234 -14.54 6.73 -52.19
CA TYR A 234 -13.79 7.71 -51.43
C TYR A 234 -14.63 8.25 -50.28
N SER A 235 -14.11 8.18 -49.05
CA SER A 235 -14.80 8.66 -47.85
C SER A 235 -14.03 9.79 -47.21
N THR A 236 -14.68 10.92 -46.94
CA THR A 236 -14.07 12.08 -46.28
C THR A 236 -15.13 12.95 -45.62
N ASP A 237 -14.70 13.82 -44.71
CA ASP A 237 -15.50 14.94 -44.23
C ASP A 237 -15.70 16.00 -45.33
N PHE A 238 -16.87 16.62 -45.32
CA PHE A 238 -17.22 17.76 -46.17
C PHE A 238 -18.24 18.66 -45.48
N GLU A 239 -18.42 19.88 -46.00
CA GLU A 239 -19.39 20.84 -45.48
C GLU A 239 -20.45 21.13 -46.54
N TRP A 240 -21.72 21.05 -46.15
CA TRP A 240 -22.86 21.36 -47.01
C TRP A 240 -23.95 22.03 -46.16
N ASP A 241 -24.57 23.08 -46.69
CA ASP A 241 -25.57 23.92 -45.96
C ASP A 241 -25.10 24.38 -44.56
N ASN A 242 -23.82 24.75 -44.42
CA ASN A 242 -23.19 25.17 -43.16
C ASN A 242 -23.25 24.10 -42.04
N GLN A 243 -23.39 22.83 -42.43
CA GLN A 243 -23.30 21.66 -41.58
C GLN A 243 -22.17 20.76 -42.06
N LYS A 244 -21.52 20.10 -41.11
CA LYS A 244 -20.44 19.15 -41.40
C LYS A 244 -21.01 17.76 -41.54
N TYR A 245 -20.55 17.08 -42.57
CA TYR A 245 -20.93 15.72 -42.90
C TYR A 245 -19.70 14.86 -43.03
N PHE A 246 -19.83 13.58 -42.73
CA PHE A 246 -18.88 12.57 -43.15
C PHE A 246 -19.59 11.64 -44.13
N GLY A 247 -19.02 11.50 -45.32
CA GLY A 247 -19.68 10.74 -46.38
C GLY A 247 -18.73 9.97 -47.26
N THR A 248 -19.34 9.08 -48.02
CA THR A 248 -18.72 8.22 -49.01
C THR A 248 -19.28 8.54 -50.38
N LEU A 249 -18.39 8.80 -51.34
CA LEU A 249 -18.67 8.96 -52.76
C LEU A 249 -18.36 7.65 -53.49
N VAL A 250 -19.29 7.17 -54.31
CA VAL A 250 -19.09 6.05 -55.25
C VAL A 250 -19.44 6.54 -56.65
N THR A 251 -18.52 6.41 -57.60
CA THR A 251 -18.72 6.85 -58.99
C THR A 251 -19.01 5.67 -59.93
N MET A 252 -19.91 5.90 -60.89
CA MET A 252 -20.30 5.00 -61.97
C MET A 252 -19.48 5.29 -63.22
N ASP A 253 -18.84 4.28 -63.80
CA ASP A 253 -17.97 4.47 -64.98
C ASP A 253 -18.77 4.83 -66.25
N ASP A 254 -19.95 4.24 -66.45
CA ASP A 254 -20.70 4.36 -67.72
C ASP A 254 -21.39 5.72 -67.90
N LEU A 255 -21.84 6.34 -66.80
CA LEU A 255 -22.62 7.58 -66.81
C LEU A 255 -21.85 8.78 -66.22
N GLY A 256 -20.72 8.53 -65.55
CA GLY A 256 -20.02 9.53 -64.74
C GLY A 256 -20.79 9.96 -63.48
N TRP A 257 -21.97 9.40 -63.24
CA TRP A 257 -22.80 9.71 -62.07
C TRP A 257 -22.14 9.23 -60.80
N SER A 258 -22.40 9.92 -59.70
CA SER A 258 -21.91 9.50 -58.40
C SER A 258 -23.00 9.47 -57.34
N VAL A 259 -22.95 8.46 -56.49
CA VAL A 259 -23.78 8.34 -55.29
C VAL A 259 -22.98 8.83 -54.10
N ILE A 260 -23.53 9.77 -53.36
CA ILE A 260 -23.00 10.22 -52.07
C ILE A 260 -23.92 9.69 -50.99
N VAL A 261 -23.35 8.95 -50.04
CA VAL A 261 -24.03 8.57 -48.80
C VAL A 261 -23.27 9.21 -47.66
N SER A 262 -23.96 10.00 -46.86
CA SER A 262 -23.35 10.83 -45.83
C SER A 262 -24.21 10.85 -44.57
N GLU A 263 -23.61 11.19 -43.45
CA GLU A 263 -24.29 11.39 -42.18
C GLU A 263 -23.77 12.68 -41.55
N GLU A 264 -24.65 13.42 -40.86
CA GLU A 264 -24.25 14.64 -40.17
C GLU A 264 -23.24 14.30 -39.07
N GLU A 265 -22.14 15.06 -38.99
CA GLU A 265 -21.07 14.84 -38.00
C GLU A 265 -21.63 14.83 -36.56
N SER A 266 -22.65 15.67 -36.30
CA SER A 266 -23.30 15.74 -34.99
C SER A 266 -24.02 14.44 -34.62
N SER A 267 -24.67 13.77 -35.57
CA SER A 267 -25.36 12.47 -35.38
C SER A 267 -24.35 11.34 -35.16
N ILE A 268 -23.27 11.30 -35.94
CA ILE A 268 -22.18 10.32 -35.79
C ILE A 268 -21.64 10.34 -34.35
N TRP A 269 -21.39 11.53 -33.81
CA TRP A 269 -20.83 11.68 -32.47
C TRP A 269 -21.87 11.59 -31.35
N ALA A 270 -23.16 11.85 -31.61
CA ALA A 270 -24.21 11.84 -30.59
C ALA A 270 -24.28 10.49 -29.87
N GLY A 271 -24.26 9.38 -30.63
CA GLY A 271 -24.22 8.03 -30.08
C GLY A 271 -22.96 7.78 -29.24
N LEU A 272 -21.79 8.19 -29.74
CA LEU A 272 -20.53 8.03 -29.02
C LEU A 272 -20.53 8.83 -27.71
N TYR A 273 -20.96 10.09 -27.72
CA TYR A 273 -21.00 10.92 -26.52
C TYR A 273 -21.95 10.37 -25.45
N GLN A 274 -23.09 9.81 -25.86
CA GLN A 274 -24.00 9.16 -24.92
C GLN A 274 -23.34 7.94 -24.26
N GLN A 275 -22.66 7.10 -25.03
CA GLN A 275 -21.93 5.95 -24.50
C GLN A 275 -20.76 6.36 -23.61
N LEU A 276 -20.00 7.38 -24.02
CA LEU A 276 -18.88 7.92 -23.24
C LEU A 276 -19.37 8.52 -21.92
N ARG A 277 -20.49 9.26 -21.94
CA ARG A 277 -21.12 9.81 -20.73
C ARG A 277 -21.56 8.70 -19.78
N ASN A 278 -22.26 7.68 -20.26
CA ASN A 278 -22.70 6.55 -19.44
C ASN A 278 -21.52 5.78 -18.84
N TRP A 279 -20.47 5.60 -19.63
CA TRP A 279 -19.23 4.99 -19.17
C TRP A 279 -18.54 5.85 -18.11
N LEU A 280 -18.41 7.17 -18.31
CA LEU A 280 -17.85 8.11 -17.33
C LEU A 280 -18.64 8.10 -16.03
N ILE A 281 -19.97 8.11 -16.09
CA ILE A 281 -20.84 8.00 -14.90
C ILE A 281 -20.56 6.68 -14.17
N SER A 282 -20.42 5.57 -14.90
CA SER A 282 -20.10 4.25 -14.33
C SER A 282 -18.73 4.26 -13.66
N VAL A 283 -17.72 4.85 -14.30
CA VAL A 283 -16.36 5.02 -13.74
C VAL A 283 -16.37 5.83 -12.45
N VAL A 284 -17.01 7.01 -12.45
CA VAL A 284 -17.12 7.85 -11.25
C VAL A 284 -17.86 7.10 -10.13
N THR A 285 -18.92 6.39 -10.46
CA THR A 285 -19.67 5.58 -9.49
C THR A 285 -18.80 4.50 -8.85
N ILE A 286 -18.00 3.80 -9.66
CA ILE A 286 -17.03 2.78 -9.17
C ILE A 286 -15.98 3.43 -8.28
N ILE A 287 -15.40 4.58 -8.68
CA ILE A 287 -14.42 5.31 -7.86
C ILE A 287 -15.01 5.66 -6.50
N VAL A 288 -16.22 6.23 -6.47
CA VAL A 288 -16.90 6.62 -5.23
C VAL A 288 -17.15 5.39 -4.35
N LEU A 289 -17.65 4.29 -4.91
CA LEU A 289 -17.89 3.05 -4.18
C LEU A 289 -16.60 2.48 -3.57
N VAL A 290 -15.52 2.45 -4.35
CA VAL A 290 -14.23 1.96 -3.87
C VAL A 290 -13.67 2.87 -2.78
N LEU A 291 -13.78 4.19 -2.94
CA LEU A 291 -13.35 5.15 -1.92
C LEU A 291 -14.13 4.97 -0.60
N LEU A 292 -15.45 4.79 -0.67
CA LEU A 292 -16.29 4.53 0.50
C LEU A 292 -15.93 3.22 1.19
N ILE A 293 -15.73 2.14 0.43
CA ILE A 293 -15.28 0.86 0.97
C ILE A 293 -13.90 0.99 1.61
N ALA A 294 -12.97 1.69 0.95
CA ALA A 294 -11.62 1.92 1.46
C ALA A 294 -11.63 2.74 2.75
N LEU A 295 -12.44 3.80 2.84
CA LEU A 295 -12.64 4.61 4.05
C LEU A 295 -13.19 3.77 5.21
N LYS A 296 -14.21 2.95 4.95
CA LYS A 296 -14.78 2.06 5.97
C LYS A 296 -13.80 0.98 6.42
N ARG A 297 -13.05 0.38 5.50
CA ARG A 297 -12.05 -0.65 5.81
C ARG A 297 -10.86 -0.09 6.58
N SER A 298 -10.36 1.06 6.14
CA SER A 298 -9.22 1.76 6.73
C SER A 298 -9.51 2.21 8.17
N SER A 299 -10.67 2.82 8.41
CA SER A 299 -11.08 3.25 9.76
C SER A 299 -11.26 2.07 10.72
N LEU A 300 -11.86 0.96 10.27
CA LEU A 300 -12.00 -0.26 11.06
C LEU A 300 -10.63 -0.83 11.48
N PHE A 301 -9.69 -0.90 10.53
CA PHE A 301 -8.34 -1.41 10.80
C PHE A 301 -7.59 -0.50 11.77
N SER A 302 -7.64 0.81 11.56
CA SER A 302 -6.93 1.78 12.41
C SER A 302 -7.45 1.78 13.85
N ARG A 303 -8.77 1.63 14.06
CA ARG A 303 -9.35 1.58 15.41
C ARG A 303 -8.87 0.35 16.18
N ARG A 304 -8.83 -0.82 15.53
CA ARG A 304 -8.36 -2.07 16.13
C ARG A 304 -6.90 -2.01 16.53
N PHE A 305 -6.06 -1.50 15.62
CA PHE A 305 -4.65 -1.30 15.90
C PHE A 305 -4.43 -0.30 17.06
N ALA A 306 -5.26 0.74 17.15
CA ALA A 306 -5.17 1.71 18.25
C ALA A 306 -5.44 1.09 19.62
N VAL A 307 -6.39 0.13 19.73
CA VAL A 307 -6.67 -0.58 20.98
C VAL A 307 -5.46 -1.39 21.44
N LEU A 308 -4.86 -2.19 20.55
CA LEU A 308 -3.66 -2.97 20.87
C LEU A 308 -2.46 -2.07 21.21
N SER A 309 -2.29 -0.98 20.47
CA SER A 309 -1.24 0.01 20.77
C SER A 309 -1.44 0.66 22.14
N GLN A 310 -2.69 0.88 22.55
CA GLN A 310 -3.00 1.42 23.87
C GLN A 310 -2.74 0.38 24.98
N GLN A 311 -3.15 -0.87 24.81
CA GLN A 311 -2.84 -1.96 25.75
C GLN A 311 -1.33 -2.10 25.96
N ALA A 312 -0.53 -2.06 24.89
CA ALA A 312 0.92 -2.09 24.99
C ALA A 312 1.50 -0.89 25.79
N LYS A 313 0.91 0.30 25.64
CA LYS A 313 1.28 1.48 26.44
C LYS A 313 0.87 1.35 27.90
N ASP A 314 -0.27 0.73 28.18
CA ASP A 314 -0.78 0.52 29.54
C ASP A 314 0.09 -0.49 30.30
N ILE A 315 0.49 -1.59 29.64
CA ILE A 315 1.47 -2.56 30.16
C ILE A 315 2.80 -1.86 30.45
N ALA A 316 3.30 -1.02 29.53
CA ALA A 316 4.54 -0.26 29.74
C ALA A 316 4.46 0.75 30.91
N ARG A 317 3.25 1.11 31.34
CA ARG A 317 3.00 1.99 32.50
C ARG A 317 2.72 1.20 33.78
N GLY A 318 2.87 -0.13 33.76
CA GLY A 318 2.67 -1.00 34.92
C GLY A 318 1.22 -1.43 35.14
N ASN A 319 0.30 -1.17 34.20
CA ASN A 319 -1.05 -1.72 34.27
C ASN A 319 -1.12 -3.04 33.49
N TYR A 320 -1.04 -4.15 34.23
CA TYR A 320 -1.03 -5.50 33.65
C TYR A 320 -2.43 -6.12 33.50
N GLN A 321 -3.50 -5.43 33.92
CA GLN A 321 -4.89 -5.89 33.77
C GLN A 321 -5.37 -5.65 32.34
N THR A 322 -5.00 -6.55 31.43
CA THR A 322 -5.40 -6.52 30.02
C THR A 322 -6.23 -7.74 29.66
N GLU A 323 -7.38 -7.52 29.03
CA GLU A 323 -8.25 -8.59 28.52
C GLU A 323 -7.95 -8.92 27.05
N VAL A 324 -8.19 -10.18 26.68
CA VAL A 324 -8.10 -10.63 25.29
C VAL A 324 -9.27 -10.04 24.50
N VAL A 325 -8.96 -9.28 23.44
CA VAL A 325 -9.97 -8.71 22.55
C VAL A 325 -10.22 -9.70 21.41
N GLN A 326 -11.42 -10.29 21.37
CA GLN A 326 -11.80 -11.17 20.26
C GLN A 326 -12.32 -10.38 19.05
N GLU A 327 -11.60 -10.52 17.95
CA GLU A 327 -11.87 -9.90 16.66
C GLU A 327 -12.14 -10.95 15.57
N ARG A 328 -12.72 -10.50 14.45
CA ARG A 328 -13.03 -11.36 13.30
C ARG A 328 -11.79 -11.87 12.55
N ILE A 329 -10.65 -11.22 12.75
CA ILE A 329 -9.40 -11.49 12.02
C ILE A 329 -8.51 -12.30 12.95
N ARG A 330 -8.13 -13.51 12.52
CA ARG A 330 -7.32 -14.44 13.32
C ARG A 330 -6.01 -13.82 13.79
N GLU A 331 -5.31 -13.10 12.92
CA GLU A 331 -4.02 -12.48 13.21
C GLU A 331 -4.12 -11.41 14.31
N PHE A 332 -5.27 -10.73 14.43
CA PHE A 332 -5.52 -9.79 15.54
C PHE A 332 -5.76 -10.51 16.86
N ASN A 333 -6.40 -11.67 16.83
CA ASN A 333 -6.63 -12.49 18.02
C ASN A 333 -5.30 -13.05 18.53
N GLU A 334 -4.49 -13.63 17.64
CA GLU A 334 -3.15 -14.12 17.96
C GLU A 334 -2.28 -13.00 18.56
N LEU A 335 -2.34 -11.79 17.98
CA LEU A 335 -1.59 -10.65 18.54
C LEU A 335 -2.13 -10.20 19.91
N SER A 336 -3.45 -10.18 20.10
CA SER A 336 -4.05 -9.84 21.40
C SER A 336 -3.69 -10.87 22.48
N GLU A 337 -3.72 -12.17 22.15
CA GLU A 337 -3.34 -13.26 23.04
C GLU A 337 -1.87 -13.13 23.46
N ASN A 338 -0.96 -12.94 22.50
CA ASN A 338 0.46 -12.74 22.78
C ASN A 338 0.73 -11.51 23.68
N VAL A 339 -0.01 -10.41 23.49
CA VAL A 339 0.12 -9.21 24.34
C VAL A 339 -0.33 -9.49 25.77
N VAL A 340 -1.41 -10.26 25.95
CA VAL A 340 -1.91 -10.65 27.27
C VAL A 340 -0.96 -11.64 27.95
N GLU A 341 -0.44 -12.64 27.23
CA GLU A 341 0.57 -13.56 27.76
C GLU A 341 1.83 -12.81 28.23
N MET A 342 2.30 -11.84 27.44
CA MET A 342 3.41 -10.99 27.82
C MET A 342 3.10 -10.16 29.07
N SER A 343 1.91 -9.55 29.15
CA SER A 343 1.46 -8.79 30.32
C SER A 343 1.50 -9.64 31.59
N GLN A 344 0.97 -10.86 31.52
CA GLN A 344 0.93 -11.79 32.65
C GLN A 344 2.35 -12.23 33.05
N ALA A 345 3.22 -12.52 32.09
CA ALA A 345 4.60 -12.89 32.36
C ALA A 345 5.39 -11.75 33.04
N ILE A 346 5.15 -10.49 32.64
CA ILE A 346 5.75 -9.32 33.28
C ILE A 346 5.22 -9.15 34.70
N SER A 347 3.89 -9.21 34.91
CA SER A 347 3.28 -9.10 36.25
C SER A 347 3.84 -10.14 37.21
N ASN A 348 3.90 -11.41 36.80
CA ASN A 348 4.46 -12.50 37.62
C ASN A 348 5.94 -12.27 37.97
N ARG A 349 6.70 -11.67 37.05
CA ARG A 349 8.11 -11.34 37.28
C ARG A 349 8.27 -10.18 38.26
N GLU A 350 7.41 -9.17 38.18
CA GLU A 350 7.35 -8.04 39.12
C GLU A 350 7.06 -8.55 40.54
N ASP A 351 6.03 -9.37 40.71
CA ASP A 351 5.64 -9.97 42.01
C ASP A 351 6.78 -10.82 42.61
N ALA A 352 7.46 -11.60 41.77
CA ALA A 352 8.61 -12.41 42.20
C ALA A 352 9.81 -11.54 42.60
N LEU A 353 10.05 -10.41 41.92
CA LEU A 353 11.09 -9.46 42.29
C LEU A 353 10.76 -8.78 43.63
N GLN A 354 9.52 -8.36 43.83
CA GLN A 354 9.08 -7.75 45.08
C GLN A 354 9.22 -8.71 46.26
N THR A 355 8.85 -9.98 46.07
CA THR A 355 9.05 -11.03 47.10
C THR A 355 10.53 -11.24 47.44
N LYS A 356 11.40 -11.28 46.43
CA LYS A 356 12.85 -11.38 46.64
C LYS A 356 13.43 -10.16 47.35
N GLU A 357 12.96 -8.97 47.02
CA GLU A 357 13.38 -7.74 47.68
C GLU A 357 12.99 -7.75 49.17
N GLN A 358 11.78 -8.21 49.49
CA GLN A 358 11.34 -8.35 50.87
C GLN A 358 12.17 -9.38 51.64
N GLN A 359 12.44 -10.56 51.05
CA GLN A 359 13.33 -11.56 51.63
C GLN A 359 14.74 -11.01 51.88
N LEU A 360 15.28 -10.22 50.94
CA LEU A 360 16.59 -9.59 51.12
C LEU A 360 16.60 -8.59 52.28
N ARG A 361 15.51 -7.83 52.46
CA ARG A 361 15.36 -6.91 53.61
C ARG A 361 15.33 -7.68 54.93
N GLU A 362 14.49 -8.71 55.04
CA GLU A 362 14.41 -9.54 56.25
C GLU A 362 15.74 -10.22 56.58
N ILE A 363 16.44 -10.75 55.57
CA ILE A 363 17.77 -11.36 55.74
C ILE A 363 18.79 -10.31 56.20
N ASN A 364 18.77 -9.10 55.65
CA ASN A 364 19.66 -8.03 56.08
C ASN A 364 19.41 -7.63 57.54
N GLU A 365 18.14 -7.48 57.94
CA GLU A 365 17.79 -7.16 59.34
C GLU A 365 18.25 -8.27 60.31
N MET A 366 18.00 -9.54 59.97
CA MET A 366 18.49 -10.68 60.77
C MET A 366 20.02 -10.74 60.82
N LEU A 367 20.70 -10.38 59.73
CA LEU A 367 22.15 -10.35 59.67
C LEU A 367 22.70 -9.24 60.57
N GLU A 368 22.11 -8.05 60.54
CA GLU A 368 22.47 -6.93 61.41
C GLU A 368 22.29 -7.28 62.89
N GLU A 369 21.14 -7.86 63.28
CA GLU A 369 20.90 -8.32 64.65
C GLU A 369 21.94 -9.36 65.09
N ARG A 370 22.25 -10.32 64.21
CA ARG A 370 23.24 -11.35 64.50
C ARG A 370 24.66 -10.80 64.61
N VAL A 371 24.99 -9.80 63.80
CA VAL A 371 26.27 -9.08 63.89
C VAL A 371 26.34 -8.33 65.22
N GLU A 372 25.29 -7.64 65.63
CA GLU A 372 25.22 -6.93 66.91
C GLU A 372 25.37 -7.90 68.10
N GLU A 373 24.62 -9.00 68.11
CA GLU A 373 24.67 -10.02 69.16
C GLU A 373 26.07 -10.66 69.26
N ARG A 374 26.70 -10.98 68.12
CA ARG A 374 28.07 -11.49 68.08
C ARG A 374 29.08 -10.46 68.57
N THR A 375 28.90 -9.19 68.20
CA THR A 375 29.77 -8.10 68.63
C THR A 375 29.67 -7.91 70.15
N LYS A 376 28.45 -7.96 70.71
CA LYS A 376 28.23 -7.90 72.16
C LYS A 376 28.90 -9.06 72.90
N ARG A 377 28.68 -10.31 72.46
CA ARG A 377 29.33 -11.50 73.04
C ARG A 377 30.85 -11.43 72.96
N LEU A 378 31.39 -10.91 71.86
CA LEU A 378 32.83 -10.75 71.70
C LEU A 378 33.39 -9.71 72.69
N ILE A 379 32.69 -8.58 72.89
CA ILE A 379 33.06 -7.56 73.88
C ILE A 379 33.02 -8.15 75.30
N GLU A 380 31.96 -8.87 75.66
CA GLU A 380 31.82 -9.52 76.97
C GLU A 380 32.94 -10.54 77.22
N SER A 381 33.22 -11.40 76.25
CA SER A 381 34.31 -12.38 76.35
C SER A 381 35.69 -11.73 76.44
N ASN A 382 35.95 -10.64 75.70
CA ASN A 382 37.19 -9.88 75.84
C ASN A 382 37.33 -9.26 77.23
N GLN A 383 36.26 -8.69 77.80
CA GLN A 383 36.29 -8.14 79.16
C GLN A 383 36.53 -9.22 80.22
N GLU A 384 35.93 -10.40 80.06
CA GLU A 384 36.16 -11.54 80.95
C GLU A 384 37.61 -12.06 80.85
N LEU A 385 38.14 -12.15 79.63
CA LEU A 385 39.54 -12.51 79.38
C LEU A 385 40.49 -11.48 80.03
N GLU A 386 40.24 -10.18 79.89
CA GLU A 386 41.04 -9.13 80.54
C GLU A 386 41.00 -9.24 82.07
N LYS A 387 39.82 -9.50 82.66
CA LYS A 387 39.67 -9.72 84.11
C LYS A 387 40.41 -10.97 84.59
N THR A 388 40.34 -12.06 83.82
CA THR A 388 41.03 -13.30 84.17
C THR A 388 42.54 -13.13 84.07
N ASN A 389 43.01 -12.42 83.04
CA ASN A 389 44.43 -12.14 82.85
C ASN A 389 44.99 -11.23 83.95
N THR A 390 44.27 -10.18 84.34
CA THR A 390 44.65 -9.33 85.48
C THR A 390 44.69 -10.10 86.80
N ALA A 391 43.65 -10.90 87.11
CA ALA A 391 43.64 -11.74 88.31
C ALA A 391 44.77 -12.78 88.33
N LEU A 392 45.12 -13.36 87.17
CA LEU A 392 46.23 -14.29 87.04
C LEU A 392 47.56 -13.60 87.38
N ASN A 393 47.80 -12.41 86.81
CA ASN A 393 49.02 -11.62 87.11
C ASN A 393 49.11 -11.27 88.61
N ASP A 394 48.03 -10.81 89.22
CA ASP A 394 47.99 -10.49 90.66
C ASP A 394 48.29 -11.72 91.54
N THR A 395 47.75 -12.90 91.16
CA THR A 395 47.99 -14.15 91.88
C THR A 395 49.45 -14.60 91.75
N MET A 396 50.04 -14.46 90.56
CA MET A 396 51.47 -14.74 90.35
C MET A 396 52.34 -13.84 91.22
N ASP A 397 52.03 -12.55 91.32
CA ASP A 397 52.75 -11.61 92.20
C ASP A 397 52.64 -12.00 93.69
N GLN A 398 51.46 -12.40 94.14
CA GLN A 398 51.25 -12.87 95.52
C GLN A 398 52.05 -14.14 95.83
N LEU A 399 52.11 -15.10 94.90
CA LEU A 399 52.89 -16.33 95.07
C LEU A 399 54.39 -16.04 95.19
N VAL A 400 54.92 -15.14 94.36
CA VAL A 400 56.32 -14.69 94.46
C VAL A 400 56.61 -14.05 95.82
N GLN A 401 55.67 -13.27 96.36
CA GLN A 401 55.81 -12.65 97.68
C GLN A 401 55.75 -13.68 98.81
N ALA A 402 54.85 -14.67 98.72
CA ALA A 402 54.70 -15.73 99.71
C ALA A 402 55.94 -16.64 99.79
N ASP A 403 56.54 -16.97 98.63
CA ASP A 403 57.74 -17.79 98.56
C ASP A 403 58.95 -17.10 99.24
N LYS A 404 59.10 -15.77 99.03
CA LYS A 404 60.09 -14.96 99.75
C LYS A 404 59.92 -14.99 101.27
N LEU A 405 58.68 -14.91 101.76
CA LEU A 405 58.39 -14.92 103.21
C LEU A 405 58.61 -16.29 103.84
N ALA A 406 58.22 -17.37 103.16
CA ALA A 406 58.44 -18.75 103.63
C ALA A 406 59.93 -19.08 103.74
N SER A 407 60.74 -18.66 102.77
CA SER A 407 62.20 -18.82 102.78
C SER A 407 62.84 -18.10 103.99
N LEU A 408 62.35 -16.89 104.32
CA LEU A 408 62.83 -16.12 105.48
C LEU A 408 62.45 -16.78 106.82
N GLY A 409 61.24 -17.34 106.93
CA GLY A 409 60.74 -17.99 108.15
C GLY A 409 61.51 -19.27 108.54
N SER A 410 61.89 -20.09 107.56
CA SER A 410 62.69 -21.30 107.78
C SER A 410 64.08 -20.98 108.35
N LEU A 411 64.70 -19.90 107.86
CA LEU A 411 66.06 -19.50 108.22
C LEU A 411 66.15 -18.97 109.66
N VAL A 412 65.15 -18.21 110.11
CA VAL A 412 65.09 -17.67 111.48
C VAL A 412 64.89 -18.78 112.54
N ALA A 413 64.09 -19.79 112.23
CA ALA A 413 63.79 -20.88 113.16
C ALA A 413 65.02 -21.78 113.45
N GLY A 414 65.86 -22.04 112.44
CA GLY A 414 67.10 -22.81 112.62
C GLY A 414 68.11 -22.10 113.54
N VAL A 415 68.27 -20.79 113.37
CA VAL A 415 69.23 -19.98 114.13
C VAL A 415 68.84 -19.86 115.59
N ALA A 416 67.55 -19.72 115.88
CA ALA A 416 67.05 -19.69 117.26
C ALA A 416 67.35 -21.00 118.02
N HIS A 417 67.27 -22.14 117.35
CA HIS A 417 67.52 -23.43 117.98
C HIS A 417 69.01 -23.64 118.30
N GLU A 418 69.90 -23.23 117.39
CA GLU A 418 71.34 -23.35 117.61
C GLU A 418 71.88 -22.37 118.68
N LEU A 419 71.23 -21.21 118.88
CA LEU A 419 71.60 -20.27 119.93
C LEU A 419 71.18 -20.72 121.34
N ASN A 420 70.00 -21.33 121.48
CA ASN A 420 69.48 -21.69 122.80
C ASN A 420 70.34 -22.74 123.53
N THR A 421 70.94 -23.68 122.78
CA THR A 421 71.72 -24.79 123.35
C THR A 421 72.96 -24.31 124.12
N PRO A 422 73.87 -23.49 123.53
CA PRO A 422 75.00 -22.96 124.28
C PRO A 422 74.56 -22.04 125.44
N ILE A 423 73.56 -21.18 125.24
CA ILE A 423 73.08 -20.28 126.31
C ILE A 423 72.60 -21.09 127.53
N GLY A 424 71.78 -22.12 127.32
CA GLY A 424 71.29 -22.97 128.40
C GLY A 424 72.41 -23.64 129.19
N ASN A 425 73.44 -24.16 128.51
CA ASN A 425 74.60 -24.77 129.16
C ASN A 425 75.41 -23.76 129.99
N ALA A 426 75.56 -22.53 129.49
CA ALA A 426 76.22 -21.46 130.24
C ALA A 426 75.44 -21.07 131.51
N THR A 427 74.12 -20.95 131.42
CA THR A 427 73.27 -20.64 132.58
C THR A 427 73.31 -21.74 133.63
N MET A 428 73.30 -23.00 133.20
CA MET A 428 73.40 -24.15 134.11
C MET A 428 74.74 -24.15 134.86
N ALA A 429 75.87 -24.02 134.13
CA ALA A 429 77.19 -23.98 134.75
C ALA A 429 77.36 -22.81 135.72
N SER A 430 76.83 -21.62 135.37
CA SER A 430 76.82 -20.46 136.26
C SER A 430 76.00 -20.70 137.53
N SER A 431 74.85 -21.38 137.43
CA SER A 431 74.03 -21.74 138.60
C SER A 431 74.75 -22.71 139.52
N THR A 432 75.41 -23.74 138.98
CA THR A 432 76.20 -24.69 139.77
C THR A 432 77.37 -24.01 140.49
N LEU A 433 78.04 -23.04 139.83
CA LEU A 433 79.12 -22.25 140.43
C LEU A 433 78.63 -21.46 141.65
N LYS A 434 77.42 -20.89 141.56
CA LYS A 434 76.77 -20.20 142.67
C LYS A 434 76.52 -21.13 143.85
N ASP A 435 75.97 -22.33 143.61
CA ASP A 435 75.71 -23.32 144.66
C ASP A 435 76.99 -23.75 145.38
N PHE A 436 78.08 -23.93 144.62
CA PHE A 436 79.40 -24.23 145.19
C PHE A 436 79.90 -23.10 146.10
N ALA A 437 79.70 -21.84 145.73
CA ALA A 437 80.15 -20.69 146.51
C ALA A 437 79.37 -20.55 147.83
N GLU A 438 78.05 -20.76 147.79
CA GLU A 438 77.20 -20.72 148.98
C GLU A 438 77.58 -21.80 150.00
N ARG A 439 77.93 -23.02 149.54
CA ARG A 439 78.41 -24.10 150.42
C ARG A 439 79.69 -23.74 151.16
N ILE A 440 80.69 -23.20 150.47
CA ILE A 440 81.94 -22.79 151.12
C ILE A 440 81.72 -21.61 152.08
N GLN A 441 80.86 -20.67 151.72
CA GLN A 441 80.49 -19.56 152.61
C GLN A 441 79.92 -20.07 153.95
N GLN A 442 79.03 -21.07 153.91
CA GLN A 442 78.50 -21.68 155.13
C GLN A 442 79.58 -22.37 155.97
N GLN A 443 80.45 -23.15 155.35
CA GLN A 443 81.52 -23.84 156.07
C GLN A 443 82.50 -22.86 156.74
N LEU A 444 82.79 -21.73 156.07
CA LEU A 444 83.65 -20.66 156.59
C LEU A 444 83.06 -20.04 157.86
N ALA A 445 81.74 -19.81 157.88
CA ALA A 445 81.05 -19.23 159.03
C ALA A 445 81.06 -20.14 160.26
N THR A 446 81.07 -21.47 160.08
CA THR A 446 81.08 -22.44 161.18
C THR A 446 82.47 -22.84 161.68
N GLY A 447 83.53 -22.23 161.14
CA GLY A 447 84.92 -22.48 161.54
C GLY A 447 85.46 -23.88 161.16
N SER A 448 84.77 -24.60 160.28
CA SER A 448 85.04 -26.00 159.91
C SER A 448 85.64 -26.18 158.50
N VAL A 449 86.11 -25.10 157.85
CA VAL A 449 86.78 -25.20 156.54
C VAL A 449 88.17 -25.82 156.67
N THR A 450 88.37 -26.87 155.89
CA THR A 450 89.68 -27.49 155.71
C THR A 450 90.35 -26.99 154.44
N LYS A 451 91.69 -27.00 154.42
CA LYS A 451 92.49 -26.60 153.24
C LYS A 451 92.17 -27.43 151.98
N SER A 452 91.69 -28.67 152.15
CA SER A 452 91.25 -29.53 151.05
C SER A 452 89.94 -29.05 150.42
N GLY A 453 88.93 -28.70 151.23
CA GLY A 453 87.63 -28.26 150.74
C GLY A 453 87.68 -26.94 149.96
N LEU A 454 88.54 -26.00 150.39
CA LEU A 454 88.74 -24.75 149.64
C LEU A 454 89.42 -24.98 148.28
N LYS A 455 90.31 -25.97 148.18
CA LYS A 455 91.01 -26.32 146.93
C LYS A 455 90.05 -26.97 145.92
N GLU A 456 89.14 -27.79 146.39
CA GLU A 456 88.10 -28.43 145.57
C GLU A 456 87.13 -27.39 145.00
N PHE A 457 86.63 -26.47 145.84
CA PHE A 457 85.79 -25.35 145.39
C PHE A 457 86.46 -24.49 144.31
N LEU A 458 87.73 -24.13 144.48
CA LEU A 458 88.45 -23.31 143.50
C LEU A 458 88.57 -24.04 142.15
N ASN A 459 88.80 -25.36 142.17
CA ASN A 459 88.82 -26.15 140.94
C ASN A 459 87.45 -26.20 140.27
N ASP A 460 86.38 -26.44 141.03
CA ASP A 460 85.02 -26.54 140.51
C ASP A 460 84.51 -25.19 139.98
N ALA A 461 84.82 -24.10 140.67
CA ALA A 461 84.50 -22.75 140.21
C ALA A 461 85.23 -22.38 138.91
N ILE A 462 86.53 -22.73 138.79
CA ILE A 462 87.28 -22.52 137.54
C ILE A 462 86.69 -23.36 136.40
N MET A 463 86.32 -24.61 136.67
CA MET A 463 85.72 -25.49 135.67
C MET A 463 84.37 -24.95 135.17
N ALA A 464 83.47 -24.57 136.09
CA ALA A 464 82.16 -24.04 135.76
C ALA A 464 82.23 -22.67 135.06
N ALA A 465 83.16 -21.79 135.45
CA ALA A 465 83.43 -20.56 134.72
C ALA A 465 83.95 -20.83 133.28
N GLY A 466 84.82 -21.83 133.12
CA GLY A 466 85.32 -22.27 131.81
C GLY A 466 84.24 -22.88 130.91
N ILE A 467 83.23 -23.56 131.46
CA ILE A 467 82.07 -24.06 130.71
C ILE A 467 81.17 -22.90 130.28
N THR A 468 80.91 -21.95 131.18
CA THR A 468 80.09 -20.76 130.93
C THR A 468 80.69 -19.92 129.80
N SER A 469 81.99 -19.60 129.89
CA SER A 469 82.67 -18.77 128.89
C SER A 469 82.65 -19.40 127.50
N ARG A 470 83.02 -20.70 127.39
CA ARG A 470 83.05 -21.40 126.10
C ARG A 470 81.68 -21.47 125.42
N ASN A 471 80.62 -21.66 126.19
CA ASN A 471 79.28 -21.70 125.63
C ASN A 471 78.77 -20.31 125.24
N LEU A 472 79.04 -19.26 126.02
CA LEU A 472 78.70 -17.89 125.61
C LEU A 472 79.47 -17.43 124.37
N GLU A 473 80.73 -17.84 124.22
CA GLU A 473 81.55 -17.58 123.04
C GLU A 473 80.95 -18.26 121.80
N LYS A 474 80.52 -19.53 121.93
CA LYS A 474 79.83 -20.28 120.88
C LYS A 474 78.49 -19.68 120.47
N ALA A 475 77.72 -19.16 121.43
CA ALA A 475 76.49 -18.42 121.14
C ALA A 475 76.78 -17.10 120.39
N SER A 476 77.86 -16.40 120.76
CA SER A 476 78.28 -15.15 120.10
C SER A 476 78.75 -15.38 118.66
N GLU A 477 79.48 -16.47 118.38
CA GLU A 477 79.87 -16.86 117.02
C GLU A 477 78.64 -17.08 116.11
N LEU A 478 77.62 -17.78 116.62
CA LEU A 478 76.38 -18.05 115.88
C LEU A 478 75.59 -16.77 115.53
N ILE A 479 75.54 -15.78 116.43
CA ILE A 479 74.92 -14.47 116.12
C ILE A 479 75.72 -13.74 115.05
N THR A 480 77.05 -13.84 115.08
CA THR A 480 77.93 -13.14 114.12
C THR A 480 77.83 -13.75 112.72
N SER A 481 77.60 -15.06 112.60
CA SER A 481 77.36 -15.73 111.31
C SER A 481 75.98 -15.48 110.70
N PHE A 482 75.03 -14.93 111.47
CA PHE A 482 73.65 -14.68 111.02
C PHE A 482 73.43 -13.25 110.47
N LYS A 483 74.30 -12.31 110.80
CA LYS A 483 74.33 -10.97 110.21
C LYS A 483 74.95 -11.01 108.82
#